data_AF-A0A2V0MWA5-F1
#
_entry.id   AF-A0A2V0MWA5-F1
#
_cell.length_a   1.000
_cell.length_b   1.000
_cell.length_c   1.000
_cell.angle_alpha   90.00
_cell.angle_beta   90.00
_cell.angle_gamma   90.00
#
_symmetry.space_group_name_H-M   'P 1'
#
loop_
_entity.id
_entity.type
_entity.pdbx_description
1 polymer ?
#
loop_
_entity_poly.entity_id
_entity_poly.type
_entity_poly.pdbx_seq_one_letter_code
_entity_poly.pdbx_strand_id
1 'polypeptide(L)'
;MGTELDLTLAATVPIVTAVARSGTVSYAEVVSSISSKSASPGTRAGIDEFIETAAAALQVDGGAQRAKAIMVLNSAEPPIMMRNTVYCLVDGGVDHQRIESDVLAMVERVRESVPGYRLKQRIQFETFSSQNPLHIPETGKFTGSRVSVLVEVTGAGATS
;
A
#
# COMPACT_ATOMS: atom_id res chain seq x y z
N MET A 1 -2.84 19.37 -6.22
CA MET A 1 -2.40 18.38 -5.21
C MET A 1 -1.03 17.86 -5.65
N GLY A 2 -0.12 17.57 -4.72
CA GLY A 2 1.29 17.34 -5.04
C GLY A 2 1.51 16.01 -5.77
N THR A 3 2.28 16.03 -6.85
CA THR A 3 2.57 14.87 -7.72
C THR A 3 2.97 13.60 -6.97
N GLU A 4 3.70 13.70 -5.86
CA GLU A 4 4.12 12.52 -5.07
C GLU A 4 2.99 11.86 -4.26
N LEU A 5 1.99 12.65 -3.86
CA LEU A 5 0.82 12.13 -3.15
C LEU A 5 -0.10 11.39 -4.12
N ASP A 6 -0.32 11.95 -5.31
CA ASP A 6 -1.10 11.28 -6.37
C ASP A 6 -0.41 9.98 -6.82
N LEU A 7 0.92 9.98 -6.88
CA LEU A 7 1.72 8.77 -7.12
C LEU A 7 1.52 7.70 -6.04
N THR A 8 1.26 8.08 -4.79
CA THR A 8 0.98 7.11 -3.71
C THR A 8 -0.30 6.34 -3.99
N LEU A 9 -1.38 7.04 -4.37
CA LEU A 9 -2.67 6.41 -4.69
C LEU A 9 -2.52 5.47 -5.89
N ALA A 10 -1.91 5.98 -6.97
CA ALA A 10 -1.63 5.20 -8.17
C ALA A 10 -0.73 3.98 -7.90
N ALA A 11 0.17 4.08 -6.92
CA ALA A 11 1.09 3.00 -6.54
C ALA A 11 0.46 1.92 -5.64
N THR A 12 -0.62 2.20 -4.91
CA THR A 12 -1.04 1.37 -3.77
C THR A 12 -2.47 0.85 -3.88
N VAL A 13 -3.41 1.66 -4.38
CA VAL A 13 -4.80 1.24 -4.63
C VAL A 13 -4.86 0.03 -5.56
N PRO A 14 -4.13 -0.03 -6.69
CA PRO A 14 -4.18 -1.18 -7.58
C PRO A 14 -3.73 -2.49 -6.92
N ILE A 15 -2.81 -2.42 -5.96
CA ILE A 15 -2.35 -3.59 -5.21
C ILE A 15 -3.48 -4.16 -4.35
N VAL A 16 -4.26 -3.30 -3.66
CA VAL A 16 -5.43 -3.74 -2.91
C VAL A 16 -6.47 -4.35 -3.85
N THR A 17 -6.75 -3.71 -4.98
CA THR A 17 -7.65 -4.24 -6.02
C THR A 17 -7.19 -5.62 -6.52
N ALA A 18 -5.88 -5.84 -6.69
CA ALA A 18 -5.33 -7.12 -7.12
C ALA A 18 -5.55 -8.22 -6.06
N VAL A 19 -5.30 -7.91 -4.79
CA VAL A 19 -5.53 -8.85 -3.68
C VAL A 19 -7.02 -9.18 -3.53
N ALA A 20 -7.91 -8.19 -3.68
CA ALA A 20 -9.36 -8.35 -3.56
C ALA A 20 -9.98 -9.31 -4.60
N ARG A 21 -9.27 -9.62 -5.70
CA ARG A 21 -9.70 -10.64 -6.68
C ARG A 21 -9.70 -12.05 -6.12
N SER A 22 -8.93 -12.29 -5.07
CA SER A 22 -8.74 -13.61 -4.47
C SER A 22 -9.57 -13.82 -3.19
N GLY A 23 -10.24 -12.79 -2.67
CA GLY A 23 -11.09 -12.89 -1.49
C GLY A 23 -11.46 -11.53 -0.90
N THR A 24 -12.31 -11.56 0.13
CA THR A 24 -12.72 -10.35 0.86
C THR A 24 -11.54 -9.74 1.60
N VAL A 25 -11.19 -8.49 1.28
CA VAL A 25 -10.20 -7.71 2.02
C VAL A 25 -10.90 -6.98 3.16
N SER A 26 -10.88 -7.57 4.36
CA SER A 26 -11.49 -6.98 5.56
C SER A 26 -10.79 -5.69 6.00
N TYR A 27 -9.49 -5.58 5.76
CA TYR A 27 -8.70 -4.41 6.11
C TYR A 27 -7.55 -4.21 5.13
N ALA A 28 -7.34 -2.96 4.69
CA ALA A 28 -6.15 -2.56 3.96
C ALA A 28 -5.43 -1.41 4.67
N GLU A 29 -4.11 -1.49 4.79
CA GLU A 29 -3.30 -0.40 5.32
C GLU A 29 -2.17 -0.07 4.36
N VAL A 30 -1.96 1.22 4.11
CA VAL A 30 -0.79 1.71 3.40
C VAL A 30 0.11 2.51 4.32
N VAL A 31 1.41 2.21 4.28
CA VAL A 31 2.45 3.01 4.91
C VAL A 31 3.35 3.58 3.83
N SER A 32 3.24 4.89 3.61
CA SER A 32 3.96 5.62 2.59
C SER A 32 5.09 6.43 3.21
N SER A 33 6.31 6.18 2.75
CA SER A 33 7.50 6.90 3.19
C SER A 33 8.12 7.66 2.03
N ILE A 34 8.24 8.98 2.19
CA ILE A 34 8.88 9.89 1.22
C ILE A 34 9.96 10.72 1.89
N SER A 35 10.82 11.34 1.09
CA SER A 35 11.81 12.28 1.63
C SER A 35 11.12 13.53 2.15
N SER A 36 11.52 14.01 3.32
CA SER A 36 11.12 15.33 3.83
C SER A 36 11.48 16.46 2.85
N LYS A 37 12.53 16.29 2.03
CA LYS A 37 12.94 17.28 1.03
C LYS A 37 11.97 17.39 -0.14
N SER A 38 11.30 16.29 -0.50
CA SER A 38 10.38 16.26 -1.63
C SER A 38 8.97 16.74 -1.25
N ALA A 39 8.64 16.67 0.05
CA ALA A 39 7.41 17.23 0.60
C ALA A 39 7.42 18.77 0.61
N SER A 40 6.82 19.36 -0.43
CA SER A 40 6.60 20.80 -0.56
C SER A 40 5.77 21.38 0.61
N PRO A 41 5.80 22.71 0.86
CA PRO A 41 4.92 23.34 1.86
C PRO A 41 3.44 23.04 1.65
N GLY A 42 2.98 22.98 0.39
CA GLY A 42 1.60 22.62 0.06
C GLY A 42 1.28 21.15 0.41
N THR A 43 2.22 20.24 0.14
CA THR A 43 2.12 18.83 0.56
C THR A 43 1.98 18.73 2.07
N ARG A 44 2.77 19.51 2.83
CA ARG A 44 2.75 19.52 4.31
C ARG A 44 1.45 20.06 4.88
N ALA A 45 0.90 21.11 4.26
CA ALA A 45 -0.36 21.70 4.69
C ALA A 45 -1.57 20.78 4.43
N GLY A 46 -1.49 19.90 3.43
CA GLY A 46 -2.56 18.99 3.03
C GLY A 46 -2.37 17.53 3.46
N ILE A 47 -1.51 17.24 4.45
CA ILE A 47 -1.22 15.84 4.86
C ILE A 47 -2.49 15.15 5.38
N ASP A 48 -3.28 15.84 6.21
CA ASP A 48 -4.47 15.24 6.81
C ASP A 48 -5.50 14.87 5.73
N GLU A 49 -5.80 15.81 4.82
CA GLU A 49 -6.68 15.59 3.66
C GLU A 49 -6.18 14.44 2.78
N PHE A 50 -4.86 14.34 2.58
CA PHE A 50 -4.28 13.25 1.82
C PHE A 50 -4.46 11.89 2.51
N ILE A 51 -4.22 11.81 3.81
CA ILE A 51 -4.40 10.57 4.58
C ILE A 51 -5.85 10.09 4.51
N GLU A 52 -6.80 11.02 4.69
CA GLU A 52 -8.23 10.73 4.59
C GLU A 52 -8.62 10.25 3.18
N THR A 53 -8.15 10.96 2.15
CA THR A 53 -8.38 10.60 0.74
C THR A 53 -7.79 9.24 0.40
N ALA A 54 -6.58 8.95 0.87
CA ALA A 54 -5.93 7.67 0.63
C ALA A 54 -6.65 6.51 1.31
N ALA A 55 -7.07 6.68 2.57
CA ALA A 55 -7.88 5.67 3.25
C ALA A 55 -9.20 5.43 2.51
N ALA A 56 -9.89 6.50 2.07
CA ALA A 56 -11.13 6.39 1.30
C ALA A 56 -10.92 5.66 -0.03
N ALA A 57 -9.87 5.98 -0.79
CA ALA A 57 -9.57 5.33 -2.07
C ALA A 57 -9.27 3.83 -1.91
N LEU A 58 -8.57 3.41 -0.84
CA LEU A 58 -8.34 2.00 -0.55
C LEU A 58 -9.65 1.23 -0.31
N GLN A 59 -10.69 1.91 0.21
CA GLN A 59 -12.02 1.31 0.39
C GLN A 59 -12.83 1.32 -0.91
N VAL A 60 -13.02 2.51 -1.48
CA VAL A 60 -13.92 2.74 -2.63
C VAL A 60 -13.37 2.12 -3.90
N ASP A 61 -12.10 2.36 -4.21
CA ASP A 61 -11.46 1.91 -5.45
C ASP A 61 -10.68 0.59 -5.24
N GLY A 62 -10.07 0.44 -4.07
CA GLY A 62 -9.31 -0.76 -3.70
C GLY A 62 -10.21 -1.96 -3.35
N GLY A 63 -11.42 -1.72 -2.84
CA GLY A 63 -12.37 -2.74 -2.44
C GLY A 63 -12.17 -3.29 -1.02
N ALA A 64 -11.39 -2.61 -0.16
CA ALA A 64 -11.26 -3.00 1.24
C ALA A 64 -12.49 -2.56 2.06
N GLN A 65 -12.92 -3.37 3.02
CA GLN A 65 -14.04 -3.00 3.90
C GLN A 65 -13.65 -1.87 4.87
N ARG A 66 -12.44 -1.94 5.43
CA ARG A 66 -11.83 -0.92 6.28
C ARG A 66 -10.47 -0.56 5.72
N ALA A 67 -10.05 0.69 5.87
CA ALA A 67 -8.72 1.07 5.46
C ALA A 67 -8.06 2.09 6.38
N LYS A 68 -6.74 2.15 6.28
CA LYS A 68 -5.89 3.14 6.95
C LYS A 68 -4.76 3.58 6.03
N ALA A 69 -4.43 4.87 6.07
CA ALA A 69 -3.24 5.39 5.44
C ALA A 69 -2.33 6.02 6.49
N ILE A 70 -1.03 5.80 6.35
CA ILE A 70 0.01 6.37 7.21
C ILE A 70 1.05 7.01 6.31
N MET A 71 1.39 8.27 6.61
CA MET A 71 2.43 8.99 5.90
C MET A 71 3.64 9.26 6.80
N VAL A 72 4.84 8.96 6.29
CA VAL A 72 6.12 9.15 6.98
C VAL A 72 7.02 10.06 6.16
N LEU A 73 7.34 11.23 6.71
CA LEU A 73 8.34 12.14 6.15
C LEU A 73 9.71 11.81 6.73
N ASN A 74 10.66 11.43 5.88
CA ASN A 74 11.99 10.97 6.29
C ASN A 74 13.08 11.98 5.91
N SER A 75 13.82 12.47 6.90
CA SER A 75 14.87 13.49 6.73
C SER A 75 16.30 12.93 6.56
N ALA A 76 16.44 11.66 6.13
CA ALA A 76 17.75 11.03 5.93
C ALA A 76 18.55 11.65 4.77
N GLU A 77 19.88 11.53 4.86
CA GLU A 77 20.86 11.89 3.83
C GLU A 77 21.76 10.67 3.51
N PRO A 78 21.88 10.24 2.24
CA PRO A 78 21.18 10.76 1.07
C PRO A 78 19.66 10.52 1.15
N PRO A 79 18.83 11.31 0.43
CA PRO A 79 17.38 11.19 0.47
C PRO A 79 16.90 9.79 0.11
N ILE A 80 15.88 9.30 0.84
CA ILE A 80 15.28 8.00 0.54
C ILE A 80 14.47 8.05 -0.76
N MET A 81 14.45 6.94 -1.49
CA MET A 81 13.44 6.71 -2.53
C MET A 81 12.07 6.49 -1.89
N MET A 82 11.02 6.90 -2.61
CA MET A 82 9.64 6.66 -2.17
C MET A 82 9.39 5.16 -2.03
N ARG A 83 8.84 4.77 -0.88
CA ARG A 83 8.45 3.39 -0.59
C ARG A 83 7.03 3.36 -0.07
N ASN A 84 6.28 2.36 -0.50
CA ASN A 84 4.97 2.06 0.05
C ASN A 84 4.93 0.60 0.49
N THR A 85 4.45 0.38 1.69
CA THR A 85 4.04 -0.95 2.16
C THR A 85 2.54 -1.02 2.13
N VAL A 86 1.99 -2.01 1.43
CA VAL A 86 0.55 -2.31 1.41
C VAL A 86 0.33 -3.59 2.20
N TYR A 87 -0.49 -3.50 3.25
CA TYR A 87 -0.97 -4.62 4.03
C TYR A 87 -2.43 -4.89 3.67
N CYS A 88 -2.78 -6.14 3.40
CA CYS A 88 -4.16 -6.57 3.22
C CYS A 88 -4.45 -7.74 4.15
N LEU A 89 -5.54 -7.67 4.92
CA LEU A 89 -6.10 -8.79 5.65
C LEU A 89 -7.21 -9.40 4.82
N VAL A 90 -6.99 -10.62 4.34
CA VAL A 90 -7.92 -11.35 3.47
C VAL A 90 -8.56 -12.48 4.25
N ASP A 91 -9.89 -12.53 4.28
CA ASP A 91 -10.64 -13.49 5.08
C ASP A 91 -10.45 -14.93 4.61
N GLY A 92 -10.38 -15.86 5.56
CA GLY A 92 -10.45 -17.29 5.30
C GLY A 92 -9.20 -17.90 4.67
N GLY A 93 -9.39 -19.07 4.03
CA GLY A 93 -8.33 -19.77 3.31
C GLY A 93 -8.13 -19.15 1.94
N VAL A 94 -6.93 -18.62 1.68
CA VAL A 94 -6.59 -17.95 0.42
C VAL A 94 -5.50 -18.69 -0.34
N ASP A 95 -5.59 -18.63 -1.66
CA ASP A 95 -4.54 -19.14 -2.55
C ASP A 95 -3.43 -18.09 -2.70
N HIS A 96 -2.33 -18.30 -1.98
CA HIS A 96 -1.18 -17.39 -2.01
C HIS A 96 -0.54 -17.29 -3.40
N GLN A 97 -0.54 -18.37 -4.19
CA GLN A 97 0.04 -18.35 -5.53
C GLN A 97 -0.80 -17.51 -6.48
N ARG A 98 -2.14 -17.62 -6.37
CA ARG A 98 -3.05 -16.77 -7.14
C ARG A 98 -2.89 -15.29 -6.78
N ILE A 99 -2.83 -14.97 -5.49
CA ILE A 99 -2.59 -13.59 -5.04
C ILE A 99 -1.25 -13.07 -5.58
N GLU A 100 -0.19 -13.85 -5.48
CA GLU A 100 1.13 -13.47 -5.99
C GLU A 100 1.08 -13.19 -7.49
N SER A 101 0.45 -14.06 -8.28
CA SER A 101 0.26 -13.87 -9.72
C SER A 101 -0.55 -12.60 -10.04
N ASP A 102 -1.66 -12.37 -9.33
CA ASP A 102 -2.52 -11.22 -9.55
C ASP A 102 -1.81 -9.90 -9.21
N VAL A 103 -1.05 -9.88 -8.11
CA VAL A 103 -0.25 -8.72 -7.70
C VAL A 103 0.89 -8.47 -8.67
N LEU A 104 1.62 -9.50 -9.12
CA LEU A 104 2.68 -9.35 -10.12
C LEU A 104 2.14 -8.79 -11.44
N ALA A 105 1.02 -9.34 -11.93
CA ALA A 105 0.36 -8.82 -13.13
C ALA A 105 -0.17 -7.39 -12.95
N MET A 106 -0.52 -6.98 -11.72
CA MET A 106 -0.88 -5.59 -11.43
C MET A 106 0.35 -4.68 -11.40
N VAL A 107 1.46 -5.14 -10.82
CA VAL A 107 2.71 -4.38 -10.77
C VAL A 107 3.16 -4.03 -12.18
N GLU A 108 3.14 -4.98 -13.12
CA GLU A 108 3.49 -4.70 -14.52
C GLU A 108 2.56 -3.69 -15.19
N ARG A 109 1.26 -3.70 -14.87
CA ARG A 109 0.31 -2.69 -15.37
C ARG A 109 0.58 -1.29 -14.80
N VAL A 110 0.86 -1.18 -13.50
CA VAL A 110 1.18 0.11 -12.86
C VAL A 110 2.48 0.70 -13.43
N ARG A 111 3.46 -0.16 -13.77
CA ARG A 111 4.72 0.26 -14.38
C ARG A 111 4.56 1.00 -15.71
N GLU A 112 3.48 0.76 -16.44
CA GLU A 112 3.20 1.48 -17.71
C GLU A 112 2.93 2.96 -17.49
N SER A 113 2.36 3.31 -16.32
CA SER A 113 1.98 4.69 -15.98
C SER A 113 2.88 5.33 -14.92
N VAL A 114 3.60 4.52 -14.13
CA VAL A 114 4.49 4.98 -13.06
C VAL A 114 5.92 4.46 -13.33
N PRO A 115 6.76 5.25 -14.00
CA PRO A 115 8.15 4.89 -14.25
C PRO A 115 8.90 4.58 -12.94
N GLY A 116 9.73 3.55 -12.96
CA GLY A 116 10.51 3.15 -11.78
C GLY A 116 9.71 2.44 -10.68
N TYR A 117 8.41 2.20 -10.88
CA TYR A 117 7.60 1.36 -9.98
C TYR A 117 8.08 -0.09 -10.01
N ARG A 118 8.33 -0.69 -8.85
CA ARG A 118 8.66 -2.12 -8.77
C ARG A 118 8.42 -2.69 -7.38
N LEU A 119 8.30 -4.00 -7.31
CA LEU A 119 8.44 -4.73 -6.04
C LEU A 119 9.85 -4.54 -5.48
N LYS A 120 9.92 -4.18 -4.20
CA LYS A 120 11.16 -4.11 -3.43
C LYS A 120 11.60 -5.49 -2.94
N GLN A 121 10.63 -6.32 -2.58
CA GLN A 121 10.80 -7.65 -2.00
C GLN A 121 9.72 -8.59 -2.54
N ARG A 122 9.92 -9.89 -2.34
CA ARG A 122 8.85 -10.88 -2.59
C ARG A 122 7.65 -10.58 -1.70
N ILE A 123 6.46 -10.87 -2.20
CA ILE A 123 5.22 -10.73 -1.44
C ILE A 123 5.30 -11.64 -0.22
N GLN A 124 4.98 -11.12 0.95
CA GLN A 124 5.00 -11.87 2.20
C GLN A 124 3.58 -12.26 2.59
N PHE A 125 3.43 -13.48 3.10
CA PHE A 125 2.17 -14.01 3.58
C PHE A 125 2.33 -14.47 5.03
N GLU A 126 1.33 -14.17 5.85
CA GLU A 126 1.22 -14.68 7.20
C GLU A 126 -0.23 -15.12 7.44
N THR A 127 -0.42 -16.31 8.01
CA THR A 127 -1.74 -16.90 8.22
C THR A 127 -2.12 -16.89 9.70
N PHE A 128 -3.34 -16.43 9.98
CA PHE A 128 -3.92 -16.39 11.32
C PHE A 128 -5.09 -17.37 11.40
N SER A 129 -4.97 -18.37 12.27
CA SER A 129 -5.99 -19.40 12.46
C SER A 129 -6.90 -19.08 13.64
N SER A 130 -7.98 -19.83 13.81
CA SER A 130 -8.83 -19.72 15.01
C SER A 130 -8.08 -20.01 16.32
N GLN A 131 -6.99 -20.78 16.27
CA GLN A 131 -6.14 -21.09 17.43
C GLN A 131 -5.13 -19.97 17.74
N ASN A 132 -4.73 -19.19 16.73
CA ASN A 132 -3.83 -18.04 16.87
C ASN A 132 -4.34 -16.86 16.02
N PRO A 133 -5.43 -16.21 16.44
CA PRO A 133 -6.03 -15.13 15.67
C PRO A 133 -5.23 -13.84 15.82
N LEU A 134 -5.26 -12.99 14.80
CA LEU A 134 -4.76 -11.63 14.92
C LEU A 134 -5.77 -10.80 15.73
N HIS A 135 -5.27 -10.08 16.73
CA HIS A 135 -6.08 -9.16 17.51
C HIS A 135 -5.92 -7.74 17.00
N ILE A 136 -7.01 -7.17 16.49
CA ILE A 136 -7.06 -5.80 15.99
C ILE A 136 -7.86 -4.98 17.02
N PRO A 137 -7.26 -3.96 17.66
CA PRO A 137 -7.98 -3.06 18.54
C PRO A 137 -9.26 -2.54 17.87
N GLU A 138 -10.36 -2.45 18.64
CA GLU A 138 -11.66 -1.92 18.19
C GLU A 138 -12.36 -2.72 17.08
N THR A 139 -11.72 -3.74 16.50
CA THR A 139 -12.29 -4.60 15.45
C THR A 139 -12.47 -6.04 15.91
N GLY A 140 -11.62 -6.52 16.83
CA GLY A 140 -11.71 -7.84 17.43
C GLY A 140 -10.71 -8.84 16.83
N LYS A 141 -11.12 -10.11 16.78
CA LYS A 141 -10.29 -11.21 16.28
C LYS A 141 -10.44 -11.34 14.76
N PHE A 142 -9.31 -11.51 14.08
CA PHE A 142 -9.23 -11.79 12.66
C PHE A 142 -8.61 -13.17 12.41
N THR A 143 -9.17 -13.89 11.43
CA THR A 143 -8.64 -15.16 10.92
C THR A 143 -8.62 -15.11 9.40
N GLY A 144 -7.50 -15.48 8.80
CA GLY A 144 -7.28 -15.37 7.37
C GLY A 144 -5.79 -15.23 7.06
N SER A 145 -5.45 -14.46 6.03
CA SER A 145 -4.05 -14.16 5.72
C SER A 145 -3.78 -12.67 5.65
N ARG A 146 -2.65 -12.24 6.20
CA ARG A 146 -2.03 -10.96 5.91
C ARG A 146 -1.13 -11.10 4.69
N VAL A 147 -1.42 -10.31 3.67
CA VAL A 147 -0.57 -10.10 2.49
C VAL A 147 0.20 -8.81 2.70
N SER A 148 1.53 -8.84 2.54
CA SER A 148 2.37 -7.64 2.63
C SER A 148 3.12 -7.44 1.32
N VAL A 149 2.88 -6.31 0.68
CA VAL A 149 3.47 -5.95 -0.61
C VAL A 149 4.30 -4.68 -0.42
N LEU A 150 5.59 -4.77 -0.73
CA LEU A 150 6.52 -3.66 -0.58
C LEU A 150 6.95 -3.18 -1.96
N VAL A 151 6.60 -1.94 -2.29
CA VAL A 151 6.93 -1.31 -3.58
C VAL A 151 7.82 -0.10 -3.37
N GLU A 152 8.72 0.14 -4.33
CA GLU A 152 9.45 1.38 -4.45
C GLU A 152 9.12 2.09 -5.76
N VAL A 153 9.16 3.42 -5.73
CA VAL A 153 8.98 4.27 -6.90
C VAL A 153 10.23 5.10 -7.05
N THR A 154 10.95 4.90 -8.15
CA THR A 154 12.02 5.82 -8.54
C THR A 154 11.37 7.04 -9.19
N GLY A 155 11.35 8.17 -8.50
CA GLY A 155 10.89 9.43 -9.10
C GLY A 155 11.73 9.79 -10.33
N ALA A 156 11.11 10.41 -11.34
CA ALA A 156 11.75 10.86 -12.57
C ALA A 156 12.76 12.04 -12.39
N GLY A 157 13.34 12.20 -11.20
CA GLY A 157 14.13 13.37 -10.83
C GLY A 157 15.18 13.05 -9.77
N ALA A 158 16.19 12.28 -10.17
CA ALA A 158 17.52 12.31 -9.58
C ALA A 158 18.56 12.37 -10.70
N THR A 159 18.45 13.39 -11.55
CA THR A 159 19.52 13.79 -12.46
C THR A 159 19.86 15.24 -12.18
N SER A 160 21.06 15.42 -11.62
CA SER A 160 21.90 16.63 -11.52
C SER A 160 21.29 17.91 -10.96
#